data_AF-A0AAF0JB66-F1
#
_entry.id   AF-A0AAF0JB66-F1
#
_cell.length_a   1.000
_cell.length_b   1.000
_cell.length_c   1.000
_cell.angle_alpha   90.00
_cell.angle_beta   90.00
_cell.angle_gamma   90.00
#
_symmetry.space_group_name_H-M   'P 1'
#
loop_
_entity.id
_entity.type
_entity.pdbx_description
1 polymer ?
#
loop_
_entity_poly.entity_id
_entity_poly.type
_entity_poly.pdbx_seq_one_letter_code
_entity_poly.pdbx_strand_id
1 'polypeptide(L)'
;MFGTMARQTTAPSAFGTLHKQYVTSLYRRFLRDSLDWNIRRDLWRADAQHIRAEFEHNRNVRNPRELASILNRAEEKLASRKHPDPYKRTYGRKSETDRSADPRMFTDEEKSESLKDQRV
;
A
#
# COMPACT_ATOMS: atom_id res chain seq x y z
N MET A 1 -21.28 -11.21 44.32
CA MET A 1 -22.06 -11.62 43.13
C MET A 1 -21.72 -10.66 42.00
N PHE A 2 -20.74 -10.98 41.15
CA PHE A 2 -20.30 -10.09 40.07
C PHE A 2 -20.93 -10.56 38.76
N GLY A 3 -21.83 -9.73 38.21
CA GLY A 3 -22.49 -9.98 36.93
C GLY A 3 -21.52 -9.78 35.77
N THR A 4 -21.30 -10.83 35.00
CA THR A 4 -20.61 -10.82 33.71
C THR A 4 -21.47 -10.07 32.68
N MET A 5 -21.10 -8.84 32.35
CA MET A 5 -21.72 -8.13 31.23
C MET A 5 -21.16 -8.65 29.91
N ALA A 6 -22.02 -9.25 29.08
CA ALA A 6 -21.68 -9.68 27.74
C ALA A 6 -21.34 -8.46 26.86
N ARG A 7 -20.09 -8.39 26.37
CA ARG A 7 -19.65 -7.40 25.39
C ARG A 7 -20.36 -7.68 24.07
N GLN A 8 -21.31 -6.83 23.69
CA GLN A 8 -21.92 -6.88 22.36
C GLN A 8 -20.89 -6.41 21.32
N THR A 9 -20.46 -7.31 20.45
CA THR A 9 -19.63 -6.97 19.28
C THR A 9 -20.54 -6.66 18.10
N THR A 10 -20.71 -5.38 17.77
CA THR A 10 -21.41 -4.98 16.54
C THR A 10 -20.53 -5.30 15.33
N ALA A 11 -21.09 -5.97 14.32
CA ALA A 11 -20.39 -6.26 13.07
C ALA A 11 -20.01 -4.94 12.36
N PRO A 12 -18.79 -4.82 11.81
CA PRO A 12 -18.38 -3.62 11.10
C PRO A 12 -19.19 -3.46 9.82
N SER A 13 -19.74 -2.26 9.60
CA SER A 13 -20.38 -1.92 8.32
C SER A 13 -19.39 -2.11 7.16
N ALA A 14 -19.80 -2.84 6.13
CA ALA A 14 -18.98 -3.10 4.94
C ALA A 14 -18.52 -1.79 4.28
N PHE A 15 -19.42 -0.81 4.18
CA PHE A 15 -19.11 0.52 3.65
C PHE A 15 -18.04 1.26 4.48
N GLY A 16 -18.17 1.22 5.81
CA GLY A 16 -17.19 1.83 6.70
C GLY A 16 -15.80 1.20 6.59
N THR A 17 -15.74 -0.11 6.39
CA THR A 17 -14.48 -0.85 6.20
C THR A 17 -13.81 -0.48 4.88
N LEU A 18 -14.56 -0.49 3.78
CA LEU A 18 -14.03 -0.13 2.45
C LEU A 18 -13.56 1.34 2.42
N HIS A 19 -14.34 2.24 3.00
CA HIS A 19 -13.97 3.65 3.10
C HIS A 19 -12.67 3.84 3.89
N LYS A 20 -12.55 3.17 5.05
CA LYS A 20 -11.32 3.20 5.86
C LYS A 20 -10.11 2.69 5.08
N GLN A 21 -10.25 1.57 4.36
CA GLN A 21 -9.18 1.02 3.53
C GLN A 21 -8.76 2.01 2.43
N TYR A 22 -9.74 2.61 1.75
CA TYR A 22 -9.50 3.60 0.70
C TYR A 22 -8.77 4.85 1.23
N VAL A 23 -9.23 5.45 2.33
CA VAL A 23 -8.58 6.61 2.95
C VAL A 23 -7.18 6.26 3.45
N THR A 24 -7.00 5.07 4.04
CA THR A 24 -5.68 4.61 4.49
C THR A 24 -4.72 4.43 3.32
N SER A 25 -5.20 3.91 2.19
CA SER A 25 -4.45 3.80 0.93
C SER A 25 -4.07 5.19 0.41
N LEU A 26 -5.02 6.12 0.35
CA LEU A 26 -4.79 7.50 -0.07
C LEU A 26 -3.72 8.19 0.78
N TYR A 27 -3.83 8.12 2.11
CA TYR A 27 -2.85 8.67 3.05
C TYR A 27 -1.46 8.05 2.85
N ARG A 28 -1.37 6.73 2.66
CA ARG A 28 -0.10 6.05 2.36
C ARG A 28 0.54 6.54 1.06
N ARG A 29 -0.25 6.78 0.02
CA ARG A 29 0.23 7.33 -1.26
C ARG A 29 0.79 8.74 -1.06
N PHE A 30 0.08 9.62 -0.35
CA PHE A 30 0.57 10.96 -0.03
C PHE A 30 1.92 10.96 0.72
N LEU A 31 2.06 10.10 1.73
CA LEU A 31 3.33 10.00 2.48
C LEU A 31 4.48 9.45 1.64
N ARG A 32 4.21 8.54 0.71
CA ARG A 32 5.20 8.00 -0.24
C ARG A 32 5.64 9.07 -1.22
N ASP A 33 4.70 9.75 -1.87
CA ASP A 33 5.02 10.83 -2.81
C ASP A 33 5.82 11.95 -2.11
N SER A 34 5.43 12.33 -0.89
CA SER A 34 6.20 13.30 -0.09
C SER A 34 7.62 12.81 0.23
N LEU A 35 7.81 11.50 0.42
CA LEU A 35 9.14 10.92 0.64
C LEU A 35 9.97 10.89 -0.64
N ASP A 36 9.34 10.64 -1.78
CA ASP A 36 10.01 10.62 -3.09
C ASP A 36 10.62 11.99 -3.42
N TRP A 37 9.92 13.09 -3.08
CA TRP A 37 10.45 14.44 -3.23
C TRP A 37 11.51 14.81 -2.18
N ASN A 38 11.36 14.34 -0.94
CA ASN A 38 12.21 14.75 0.18
C ASN A 38 13.22 13.67 0.57
N ILE A 39 14.45 13.80 0.07
CA ILE A 39 15.56 12.90 0.42
C ILE A 39 15.90 13.02 1.93
N ARG A 40 15.86 14.24 2.48
CA ARG A 40 16.21 14.52 3.89
C ARG A 40 15.03 14.22 4.81
N ARG A 41 15.27 13.40 5.85
CA ARG A 41 14.22 12.94 6.77
C ARG A 41 13.63 14.04 7.65
N ASP A 42 14.39 15.07 7.97
CA ASP A 42 13.92 16.15 8.85
C ASP A 42 12.86 17.01 8.18
N LEU A 43 13.10 17.38 6.92
CA LEU A 43 12.12 18.09 6.08
C LEU A 43 10.88 17.22 5.83
N TRP A 44 11.10 15.94 5.51
CA TRP A 44 10.00 15.01 5.31
C TRP A 44 9.09 14.87 6.55
N ARG A 45 9.63 14.90 7.77
CA ARG A 45 8.82 14.84 8.99
C ARG A 45 7.88 16.04 9.11
N ALA A 46 8.36 17.24 8.78
CA ALA A 46 7.53 18.44 8.78
C ALA A 46 6.39 18.34 7.76
N ASP A 47 6.68 17.86 6.55
CA ASP A 47 5.66 17.62 5.51
C ASP A 47 4.65 16.54 5.91
N ALA A 48 5.13 15.44 6.52
CA ALA A 48 4.27 14.36 6.98
C ALA A 48 3.28 14.83 8.07
N GLN A 49 3.70 15.74 8.96
CA GLN A 49 2.81 16.34 9.96
C GLN A 49 1.76 17.24 9.30
N HIS A 50 2.13 18.03 8.28
CA HIS A 50 1.16 18.80 7.51
C HIS A 50 0.13 17.92 6.82
N ILE A 51 0.58 16.84 6.14
CA ILE A 51 -0.32 15.87 5.50
C ILE A 51 -1.25 15.27 6.55
N ARG A 52 -0.73 14.88 7.72
CA ARG A 52 -1.57 14.35 8.80
C ARG A 52 -2.61 15.36 9.29
N ALA A 53 -2.22 16.61 9.49
CA ALA A 53 -3.12 17.66 9.93
C ALA A 53 -4.27 17.90 8.92
N GLU A 54 -3.98 17.88 7.62
CA GLU A 54 -5.00 17.97 6.56
C GLU A 54 -6.02 16.83 6.64
N PHE A 55 -5.57 15.59 6.89
CA PHE A 55 -6.47 14.44 7.02
C PHE A 55 -7.28 14.47 8.31
N GLU A 56 -6.67 14.86 9.45
CA GLU A 56 -7.38 14.97 10.72
C GLU A 56 -8.43 16.10 10.69
N HIS A 57 -8.16 17.20 9.99
CA HIS A 57 -9.14 18.28 9.79
C HIS A 57 -10.44 17.77 9.13
N ASN A 58 -10.32 16.83 8.19
CA ASN A 58 -11.45 16.27 7.44
C ASN A 58 -12.03 14.98 8.04
N ARG A 59 -11.63 14.60 9.26
CA ARG A 59 -12.00 13.30 9.86
C ARG A 59 -13.49 13.14 10.16
N ASN A 60 -14.18 14.23 10.49
CA ASN A 60 -15.55 14.20 11.01
C ASN A 60 -16.62 14.62 9.98
N VAL A 61 -16.29 14.57 8.68
CA VAL A 61 -17.25 14.91 7.61
C VAL A 61 -18.32 13.83 7.51
N ARG A 62 -19.59 14.21 7.68
CA ARG A 62 -20.74 13.28 7.64
C ARG A 62 -21.52 13.33 6.33
N ASN A 63 -21.44 14.43 5.59
CA ASN A 63 -22.16 14.59 4.34
C ASN A 63 -21.45 13.80 3.21
N PRO A 64 -22.11 12.83 2.57
CA PRO A 64 -21.48 11.98 1.55
C PRO A 64 -21.08 12.76 0.28
N ARG A 65 -21.80 13.84 -0.07
CA ARG A 65 -21.46 14.66 -1.25
C ARG A 65 -20.19 15.47 -1.02
N GLU A 66 -20.07 16.06 0.16
CA GLU A 66 -18.86 16.78 0.57
C GLU A 66 -17.67 15.82 0.65
N LEU A 67 -17.86 14.64 1.23
CA LEU A 67 -16.84 13.61 1.31
C LEU A 67 -16.31 13.22 -0.08
N ALA A 68 -17.20 12.97 -1.04
CA ALA A 68 -16.81 12.66 -2.42
C ALA A 68 -16.02 13.82 -3.06
N SER A 69 -16.45 15.07 -2.85
CA SER A 69 -15.73 16.24 -3.35
C SER A 69 -14.33 16.38 -2.74
N ILE A 70 -14.18 16.14 -1.43
CA ILE A 70 -12.88 16.19 -0.74
C ILE A 70 -11.95 15.11 -1.27
N LEU A 71 -12.45 13.88 -1.45
CA LEU A 71 -11.65 12.77 -1.96
C LEU A 71 -11.20 13.04 -3.41
N ASN A 72 -12.07 13.55 -4.27
CA ASN A 72 -11.70 13.91 -5.64
C ASN A 72 -10.60 14.98 -5.67
N ARG A 73 -10.75 16.05 -4.89
CA ARG A 73 -9.73 17.11 -4.76
C ARG A 73 -8.41 16.55 -4.22
N ALA A 74 -8.47 15.60 -3.30
CA ALA A 74 -7.28 14.95 -2.77
C ALA A 74 -6.59 14.07 -3.83
N GLU A 75 -7.34 13.37 -4.68
CA GLU A 75 -6.77 12.61 -5.80
C GLU A 75 -6.16 13.51 -6.87
N GLU A 76 -6.78 14.66 -7.18
CA GLU A 76 -6.23 15.68 -8.07
C GLU A 76 -4.91 16.25 -7.52
N LYS A 77 -4.88 16.60 -6.23
CA LYS A 77 -3.67 17.09 -5.53
C LYS A 77 -2.57 16.02 -5.50
N LEU A 78 -2.93 14.75 -5.38
CA LEU A 78 -1.98 13.65 -5.45
C LEU A 78 -1.42 13.54 -6.87
N ALA A 79 -2.28 13.55 -7.89
CA ALA A 79 -1.87 13.44 -9.28
C ALA A 79 -0.93 14.58 -9.71
N SER A 80 -1.21 15.81 -9.29
CA SER A 80 -0.37 16.98 -9.61
C SER A 80 1.00 16.95 -8.91
N ARG A 81 1.12 16.21 -7.81
CA ARG A 81 2.34 16.14 -6.99
C ARG A 81 3.15 14.86 -7.22
N LYS A 82 2.73 13.98 -8.12
CA LYS A 82 3.47 12.73 -8.37
C LYS A 82 4.88 13.00 -8.87
N HIS A 83 5.86 12.36 -8.25
CA HIS A 83 7.24 12.40 -8.70
C HIS A 83 7.37 11.64 -10.04
N PRO A 84 8.11 12.15 -11.04
CA PRO A 84 8.25 11.50 -12.35
C PRO A 84 8.97 10.14 -12.27
N ASP A 85 9.89 9.95 -11.32
CA ASP A 85 10.56 8.67 -11.05
C ASP A 85 10.51 8.31 -9.55
N PRO A 86 9.42 7.71 -9.06
CA PRO A 86 9.24 7.44 -7.63
C PRO A 86 10.23 6.38 -7.11
N TYR A 87 10.62 6.48 -5.84
CA TYR A 87 11.56 5.55 -5.24
C TYR A 87 10.97 4.13 -5.16
N LYS A 88 11.65 3.19 -5.81
CA LYS A 88 11.28 1.77 -5.79
C LYS A 88 12.35 0.98 -5.07
N ARG A 89 11.94 0.27 -4.01
CA ARG A 89 12.82 -0.66 -3.28
C ARG A 89 13.34 -1.75 -4.23
N THR A 90 14.62 -2.09 -4.12
CA THR A 90 15.34 -2.97 -5.07
C THR A 90 14.83 -4.40 -5.15
N TYR A 91 14.27 -4.94 -4.06
CA TYR A 91 13.78 -6.33 -3.97
C TYR A 91 12.56 -6.65 -4.86
N GLY A 92 12.03 -5.68 -5.61
CA GLY A 92 11.00 -5.89 -6.63
C GLY A 92 11.39 -5.36 -8.01
N ARG A 93 12.65 -4.94 -8.19
CA ARG A 93 13.16 -4.60 -9.51
C ARG A 93 13.53 -5.92 -10.21
N LYS A 94 13.03 -6.13 -11.43
CA LYS A 94 13.49 -7.20 -12.35
C LYS A 94 15.01 -7.38 -12.32
N SER A 95 15.73 -6.26 -12.15
CA SER A 95 17.18 -6.30 -12.12
C SER A 95 17.74 -7.24 -11.07
N GLU A 96 17.11 -7.48 -9.92
CA GLU A 96 17.66 -8.29 -8.81
C GLU A 96 16.82 -9.53 -8.49
N THR A 97 15.48 -9.40 -8.46
CA THR A 97 14.57 -10.52 -8.20
C THR A 97 14.75 -11.64 -9.24
N ASP A 98 15.07 -11.28 -10.49
CA ASP A 98 15.29 -12.25 -11.56
C ASP A 98 16.74 -12.76 -11.60
N ARG A 99 17.67 -12.22 -10.80
CA ARG A 99 19.08 -12.69 -10.77
C ARG A 99 19.25 -14.01 -10.02
N SER A 100 18.38 -14.29 -9.07
CA SER A 100 18.51 -15.43 -8.15
C SER A 100 17.21 -16.24 -8.05
N ALA A 101 16.38 -16.20 -9.10
CA ALA A 101 15.28 -17.14 -9.21
C ALA A 101 15.90 -18.53 -9.44
N ASP A 102 15.80 -19.39 -8.43
CA ASP A 102 16.21 -20.78 -8.60
C ASP A 102 15.47 -21.37 -9.80
N PRO A 103 16.17 -22.08 -10.69
CA PRO A 103 15.52 -22.73 -11.82
C PRO A 103 14.42 -23.65 -11.28
N ARG A 104 13.29 -23.70 -11.99
CA ARG A 104 12.25 -24.69 -11.69
C ARG A 104 12.90 -26.07 -11.74
N MET A 105 12.84 -26.81 -10.63
CA MET A 105 13.33 -28.19 -10.60
C MET A 105 12.58 -29.03 -11.65
N PHE A 106 13.31 -29.80 -12.46
CA PHE A 106 12.76 -30.75 -13.42
C PHE A 106 11.82 -31.73 -12.71
N THR A 107 10.75 -32.16 -13.40
CA THR A 107 9.95 -33.29 -12.91
C THR A 107 10.76 -34.59 -12.99
N ASP A 108 10.32 -35.61 -12.26
CA ASP A 108 10.98 -36.92 -12.28
C ASP A 108 10.99 -37.54 -13.70
N GLU A 109 9.96 -37.26 -14.50
CA GLU A 109 9.82 -37.68 -15.90
C GLU A 109 10.88 -37.01 -16.79
N GLU A 110 10.95 -35.67 -16.76
CA GLU A 110 11.93 -34.85 -17.51
C GLU A 110 13.37 -35.23 -17.16
N LYS A 111 13.62 -35.55 -15.88
CA LYS A 111 14.91 -36.03 -15.40
C LYS A 111 15.24 -37.41 -15.98
N SER A 112 14.27 -38.33 -16.00
CA SER A 112 14.46 -39.68 -16.54
C SER A 112 14.76 -39.69 -18.04
N GLU A 113 14.17 -38.76 -18.81
CA GLU A 113 14.43 -38.58 -20.24
C GLU A 113 15.82 -38.02 -20.49
N SER A 114 16.24 -36.98 -19.75
CA SER A 114 17.59 -36.41 -19.86
C SER A 114 18.70 -37.42 -19.54
N LEU A 115 18.48 -38.33 -18.58
CA LEU A 115 19.44 -39.39 -18.24
C LEU A 115 19.58 -40.47 -19.31
N LYS A 116 18.55 -40.72 -20.12
CA LYS A 116 18.61 -41.69 -21.23
C LYS A 116 19.48 -41.17 -22.37
N ASP A 117 19.40 -39.88 -22.68
CA ASP A 117 20.18 -39.24 -23.75
C ASP A 117 21.68 -39.14 -23.43
N GLN A 118 22.07 -39.22 -22.15
CA GLN A 118 23.47 -39.10 -21.71
C GLN A 118 24.27 -40.41 -21.74
N ARG A 119 23.62 -41.55 -21.91
CA ARG A 119 24.28 -42.87 -21.89
C ARG A 119 24.62 -43.31 -23.32
N VAL A 120 25.72 -42.76 -23.83
CA VAL A 120 26.44 -43.24 -25.02
C VAL A 120 27.62 -44.09 -24.58
#